data_AF-A0A069I3L3-F1
#
_entry.id   AF-A0A069I3L3-F1
#
_cell.length_a   1.000
_cell.length_b   1.000
_cell.length_c   1.000
_cell.angle_alpha   90.00
_cell.angle_beta   90.00
_cell.angle_gamma   90.00
#
_symmetry.space_group_name_H-M   'P 1'
#
loop_
_entity.id
_entity.type
_entity.pdbx_description
1 polymer ?
#
loop_
_entity_poly.entity_id
_entity_poly.type
_entity_poly.pdbx_seq_one_letter_code
_entity_poly.pdbx_strand_id
1 'polypeptide(L)'
;MNDDTLLQLEQRLIEASLPFAVTTVIRAQPPTSAWVGAQALVEADGALHGWIGGGCSRAIVIQAALEAIRSGQPKLLRISNAPAAPEADVENHAMPCASNGTIELFIQPTLPPPVVLVLGATPTALEACVLAQRMGLSVAAAAKVTVPLAALGLPRVIEGFDDAAFALLGPQLVLVATQGDGDEEALEAAMRSPAAAVLLVASQRKADKLREAMRARGIAPERLAALHAPAGPCIHARTPQEIALGAVAGLVMLRRLLEQERAAEVSGAGTADKLPVVRPCESMASVDLMPVRYVNPVCGMEIDIASAKYVVDYGGQRLYFCCDGCKVEFEREPGKYLAIARQRETT
;
A
#
# COMPACT_ATOMS: atom_id res chain seq x y z
N MET A 1 8.14 -29.52 -31.20
CA MET A 1 9.10 -28.79 -30.36
C MET A 1 9.09 -27.38 -30.91
N ASN A 2 8.65 -26.40 -30.13
CA ASN A 2 8.73 -25.01 -30.58
C ASN A 2 10.21 -24.61 -30.56
N ASP A 3 10.78 -24.31 -31.73
CA ASP A 3 12.14 -23.75 -31.91
C ASP A 3 12.20 -22.26 -31.50
N ASP A 4 11.44 -21.89 -30.47
CA ASP A 4 11.43 -20.52 -30.00
C ASP A 4 12.78 -20.22 -29.32
N THR A 5 13.40 -19.12 -29.73
CA THR A 5 14.53 -18.55 -29.00
C THR A 5 14.09 -18.20 -27.57
N LEU A 6 15.04 -18.14 -26.62
CA LEU A 6 14.74 -17.76 -25.23
C LEU A 6 13.99 -16.42 -25.16
N LEU A 7 14.37 -15.43 -25.97
CA LEU A 7 13.71 -14.13 -26.03
C LEU A 7 12.24 -14.23 -26.48
N GLN A 8 11.93 -15.08 -27.46
CA GLN A 8 10.55 -15.30 -27.92
C GLN A 8 9.70 -16.03 -26.87
N LEU A 9 10.32 -16.91 -26.09
CA LEU A 9 9.66 -17.57 -24.96
C LEU A 9 9.36 -16.57 -23.83
N GLU A 10 10.34 -15.73 -23.47
CA GLU A 10 10.15 -14.65 -22.48
C GLU A 10 8.99 -13.74 -22.85
N GLN A 11 8.95 -13.24 -24.10
CA GLN A 11 7.88 -12.37 -24.58
C GLN A 11 6.50 -13.01 -24.45
N ARG A 12 6.37 -14.28 -24.86
CA ARG A 12 5.11 -15.02 -24.78
C ARG A 12 4.64 -15.20 -23.35
N LEU A 13 5.55 -15.54 -22.44
CA LEU A 13 5.21 -15.73 -21.02
C LEU A 13 4.79 -14.39 -20.38
N ILE A 14 5.45 -13.29 -20.74
CA ILE A 14 5.05 -11.94 -20.32
C ILE A 14 3.64 -11.60 -20.83
N GLU A 15 3.37 -11.81 -22.12
CA GLU A 15 2.06 -11.56 -22.74
C GLU A 15 0.95 -12.43 -22.11
N ALA A 16 1.27 -13.68 -21.79
CA ALA A 16 0.37 -14.61 -21.12
C ALA A 16 0.24 -14.36 -19.60
N SER A 17 0.97 -13.39 -19.04
CA SER A 17 1.03 -13.13 -17.59
C SER A 17 1.44 -14.37 -16.78
N LEU A 18 2.32 -15.21 -17.33
CA LEU A 18 2.84 -16.40 -16.69
C LEU A 18 4.20 -16.12 -16.03
N PRO A 19 4.41 -16.54 -14.77
CA PRO A 19 5.67 -16.31 -14.07
C PRO A 19 6.77 -17.26 -14.55
N PHE A 20 8.01 -16.77 -14.59
CA PHE A 20 9.21 -17.53 -14.95
C PHE A 20 10.45 -16.91 -14.30
N ALA A 21 11.60 -17.57 -14.44
CA ALA A 21 12.89 -17.00 -14.05
C ALA A 21 13.94 -17.20 -15.14
N VAL A 22 14.74 -16.15 -15.38
CA VAL A 22 15.92 -16.22 -16.24
C VAL A 22 17.14 -16.46 -15.37
N THR A 23 17.88 -17.51 -15.69
CA THR A 23 19.14 -17.86 -15.06
C THR A 23 20.28 -17.50 -15.99
N THR A 24 21.25 -16.73 -15.50
CA THR A 24 22.45 -16.33 -16.25
C THR A 24 23.70 -16.75 -15.51
N VAL A 25 24.59 -17.48 -16.18
CA VAL A 25 25.92 -17.80 -15.65
C VAL A 25 26.77 -16.54 -15.66
N ILE A 26 27.13 -16.03 -14.48
CA ILE A 26 27.94 -14.81 -14.33
C ILE A 26 29.42 -15.12 -14.08
N ARG A 27 29.73 -16.33 -13.59
CA ARG A 27 31.10 -16.81 -13.40
C ARG A 27 31.18 -18.31 -13.71
N ALA A 28 32.25 -18.71 -14.37
CA ALA A 28 32.55 -20.11 -14.66
C ALA A 28 34.06 -20.37 -14.49
N GLN A 29 34.41 -21.28 -13.59
CA GLN A 29 35.78 -21.74 -13.37
C GLN A 29 35.91 -23.22 -13.77
N PRO A 30 36.86 -23.56 -14.65
CA PRO A 30 37.07 -24.94 -15.09
C PRO A 30 37.40 -25.91 -13.95
N PRO A 31 37.09 -27.22 -14.09
CA PRO A 31 36.40 -27.82 -15.23
C PRO A 31 34.88 -27.65 -15.17
N THR A 32 34.30 -26.97 -16.16
CA THR A 32 32.85 -26.78 -16.33
C THR A 32 32.51 -26.66 -17.81
N SER A 33 31.34 -27.15 -18.22
CA SER A 33 30.80 -26.97 -19.57
C SER A 33 29.94 -25.70 -19.73
N ALA A 34 29.77 -24.95 -18.65
CA ALA A 34 29.16 -23.63 -18.67
C ALA A 34 30.20 -22.57 -19.07
N TRP A 35 29.73 -21.47 -19.67
CA TRP A 35 30.51 -20.28 -19.93
C TRP A 35 29.76 -19.05 -19.42
N VAL A 36 30.48 -17.96 -19.17
CA VAL A 36 29.87 -16.69 -18.76
C VAL A 36 28.93 -16.20 -19.86
N GLY A 37 27.71 -15.84 -19.49
CA GLY A 37 26.64 -15.44 -20.41
C GLY A 37 25.79 -16.60 -20.95
N ALA A 38 26.07 -17.85 -20.56
CA ALA A 38 25.12 -18.94 -20.81
C ALA A 38 23.82 -18.69 -20.03
N GLN A 39 22.68 -18.86 -20.70
CA GLN A 39 21.36 -18.56 -20.13
C GLN A 39 20.39 -19.72 -20.27
N ALA A 40 19.50 -19.83 -19.28
CA ALA A 40 18.33 -20.68 -19.34
C ALA A 40 17.12 -19.96 -18.74
N LEU A 41 15.93 -20.30 -19.23
CA LEU A 41 14.65 -19.90 -18.67
C LEU A 41 14.03 -21.08 -17.93
N VAL A 42 13.52 -20.83 -16.73
CA VAL A 42 12.78 -21.82 -15.94
C VAL A 42 11.33 -21.34 -15.76
N GLU A 43 10.38 -22.16 -16.19
CA GLU A 43 8.94 -21.91 -16.01
C GLU A 43 8.48 -22.33 -14.61
N ALA A 44 7.28 -21.92 -14.21
CA ALA A 44 6.73 -22.20 -12.87
C ALA A 44 6.45 -23.69 -12.60
N ASP A 45 6.39 -24.54 -13.64
CA ASP A 45 6.29 -26.00 -13.54
C ASP A 45 7.66 -26.70 -13.45
N GLY A 46 8.76 -25.94 -13.54
CA GLY A 46 10.13 -26.43 -13.50
C GLY A 46 10.72 -26.80 -14.87
N ALA A 47 9.99 -26.59 -15.97
CA ALA A 47 10.54 -26.75 -17.32
C ALA A 47 11.72 -25.78 -17.52
N LEU A 48 12.86 -26.30 -17.98
CA LEU A 48 14.08 -25.53 -18.23
C LEU A 48 14.42 -25.54 -19.73
N HIS A 49 14.51 -24.33 -20.29
CA HIS A 49 14.82 -24.03 -21.68
C HIS A 49 16.16 -23.32 -21.77
N GLY A 50 17.03 -23.69 -22.71
CA GLY A 50 18.37 -23.10 -22.83
C GLY A 50 19.47 -23.93 -22.14
N TRP A 51 20.59 -23.28 -21.81
CA TRP A 51 21.79 -23.95 -21.35
C TRP A 51 22.52 -23.16 -20.25
N ILE A 52 22.78 -23.83 -19.11
CA ILE A 52 23.55 -23.29 -17.99
C ILE A 52 24.70 -24.22 -17.57
N GLY A 53 25.11 -25.12 -18.47
CA GLY A 53 26.11 -26.16 -18.24
C GLY A 53 25.55 -27.58 -18.28
N GLY A 54 26.36 -28.55 -17.84
CA GLY A 54 26.00 -29.98 -17.83
C GLY A 54 24.90 -30.32 -16.82
N GLY A 55 24.38 -31.55 -16.89
CA GLY A 55 23.20 -31.97 -16.11
C GLY A 55 23.34 -31.89 -14.59
N CYS A 56 24.56 -31.81 -14.05
CA CYS A 56 24.81 -31.87 -12.61
C CYS A 56 24.36 -30.61 -11.85
N SER A 57 24.27 -29.45 -12.50
CA SER A 57 23.76 -28.22 -11.89
C SER A 57 22.25 -28.03 -12.09
N ARG A 58 21.63 -28.79 -13.00
CA ARG A 58 20.26 -28.56 -13.47
C ARG A 58 19.23 -28.60 -12.33
N ALA A 59 19.28 -29.63 -11.48
CA ALA A 59 18.31 -29.79 -10.40
C ALA A 59 18.39 -28.65 -9.36
N ILE A 60 19.62 -28.25 -9.01
CA ILE A 60 19.86 -27.14 -8.07
C ILE A 60 19.33 -25.82 -8.66
N VAL A 61 19.65 -25.55 -9.93
CA VAL A 61 19.19 -24.33 -10.63
C VAL A 61 17.67 -24.28 -10.75
N ILE A 62 17.01 -25.39 -11.14
CA ILE A 62 15.55 -25.45 -11.23
C ILE A 62 14.94 -25.16 -9.86
N GLN A 63 15.45 -25.79 -8.80
CA GLN A 63 14.91 -25.57 -7.47
C GLN A 63 15.07 -24.12 -6.99
N ALA A 64 16.27 -23.55 -7.16
CA ALA A 64 16.53 -22.16 -6.82
C ALA A 64 15.66 -21.19 -7.66
N ALA A 65 15.43 -21.50 -8.94
CA ALA A 65 14.55 -20.72 -9.81
C ALA A 65 13.08 -20.80 -9.37
N LEU A 66 12.57 -21.97 -9.00
CA LEU A 66 11.23 -22.12 -8.45
C LEU A 66 11.06 -21.33 -7.14
N GLU A 67 12.06 -21.31 -6.28
CA GLU A 67 12.07 -20.49 -5.06
C GLU A 67 12.12 -18.99 -5.36
N ALA A 68 12.92 -18.58 -6.34
CA ALA A 68 12.96 -17.19 -6.82
C ALA A 68 11.59 -16.76 -7.39
N ILE A 69 10.92 -17.62 -8.16
CA ILE A 69 9.56 -17.37 -8.67
C ILE A 69 8.57 -17.23 -7.52
N ARG A 70 8.57 -18.16 -6.56
CA ARG A 70 7.64 -18.12 -5.41
C ARG A 70 7.84 -16.89 -4.54
N SER A 71 9.08 -16.54 -4.23
CA SER A 71 9.39 -15.36 -3.40
C SER A 71 9.24 -14.04 -4.19
N GLY A 72 9.49 -14.08 -5.49
CA GLY A 72 9.70 -12.90 -6.34
C GLY A 72 11.02 -12.19 -6.10
N GLN A 73 11.96 -12.80 -5.38
CA GLN A 73 13.28 -12.23 -5.13
C GLN A 73 14.34 -12.86 -6.04
N PRO A 74 15.27 -12.06 -6.57
CA PRO A 74 16.40 -12.60 -7.31
C PRO A 74 17.30 -13.41 -6.37
N LYS A 75 18.01 -14.39 -6.93
CA LYS A 75 18.97 -15.22 -6.21
C LYS A 75 20.33 -15.20 -6.88
N LEU A 76 21.38 -15.14 -6.08
CA LEU A 76 22.75 -15.39 -6.53
C LEU A 76 23.18 -16.74 -5.98
N LEU A 77 23.48 -17.66 -6.89
CA LEU A 77 23.72 -19.07 -6.59
C LEU A 77 25.16 -19.42 -6.94
N ARG A 78 25.90 -20.04 -6.01
CA ARG A 78 27.23 -20.63 -6.25
C ARG A 78 27.14 -22.14 -6.12
N ILE A 79 27.55 -22.86 -7.16
CA ILE A 79 27.70 -24.32 -7.14
C ILE A 79 29.18 -24.65 -7.22
N SER A 80 29.75 -25.14 -6.13
CA SER A 80 31.17 -25.47 -6.01
C SER A 80 31.42 -26.48 -4.90
N ASN A 81 32.47 -27.29 -5.05
CA ASN A 81 33.05 -28.09 -3.97
C ASN A 81 34.28 -27.42 -3.34
N ALA A 82 34.72 -26.28 -3.87
CA ALA A 82 35.86 -25.54 -3.33
C ALA A 82 35.45 -24.79 -2.04
N PRO A 83 36.30 -24.78 -1.01
CA PRO A 83 36.03 -23.98 0.18
C PRO A 83 36.04 -22.50 -0.20
N ALA A 84 34.91 -21.84 0.06
CA ALA A 84 34.74 -20.40 -0.09
C ALA A 84 34.23 -19.81 1.22
N ALA A 85 34.64 -18.58 1.53
CA ALA A 85 34.02 -17.86 2.63
C ALA A 85 32.52 -17.66 2.32
N PRO A 86 31.62 -17.87 3.27
CA PRO A 86 30.21 -17.59 3.07
C PRO A 86 30.04 -16.09 2.80
N GLU A 87 29.36 -15.78 1.70
CA GLU A 87 28.94 -14.43 1.35
C GLU A 87 27.44 -14.31 1.65
N ALA A 88 27.03 -13.21 2.28
CA ALA A 88 25.67 -13.06 2.81
C ALA A 88 24.58 -13.22 1.75
N ASP A 89 24.85 -12.76 0.52
CA ASP A 89 23.87 -12.75 -0.57
C ASP A 89 24.07 -13.92 -1.55
N VAL A 90 24.96 -14.88 -1.26
CA VAL A 90 25.26 -16.01 -2.13
C VAL A 90 24.78 -17.32 -1.52
N GLU A 91 23.85 -17.97 -2.19
CA GLU A 91 23.39 -19.31 -1.85
C GLU A 91 24.43 -20.34 -2.32
N ASN A 92 25.05 -21.07 -1.40
CA ASN A 92 26.11 -22.02 -1.71
C ASN A 92 25.57 -23.45 -1.76
N HIS A 93 25.86 -24.16 -2.85
CA HIS A 93 25.51 -25.56 -3.05
C HIS A 93 26.72 -26.38 -3.42
N ALA A 94 26.78 -27.60 -2.89
CA ALA A 94 27.79 -28.57 -3.29
C ALA A 94 27.54 -29.03 -4.73
N MET A 95 28.62 -29.18 -5.50
CA MET A 95 28.52 -29.70 -6.85
C MET A 95 28.29 -31.23 -6.79
N PRO A 96 27.20 -31.77 -7.39
CA PRO A 96 26.88 -33.20 -7.28
C PRO A 96 27.84 -34.15 -8.00
N CYS A 97 28.66 -33.64 -8.91
CA CYS A 97 29.62 -34.43 -9.69
C CYS A 97 31.07 -34.23 -9.24
N ALA A 98 31.93 -35.15 -9.65
CA ALA A 98 33.35 -35.16 -9.30
C ALA A 98 34.19 -34.04 -9.95
N SER A 99 33.57 -33.16 -10.74
CA SER A 99 34.25 -31.99 -11.29
C SER A 99 34.46 -30.94 -10.20
N ASN A 100 35.69 -30.48 -10.01
CA ASN A 100 36.01 -29.40 -9.08
C ASN A 100 35.82 -28.00 -9.70
N GLY A 101 34.92 -27.88 -10.67
CA GLY A 101 34.58 -26.60 -11.27
C GLY A 101 33.73 -25.76 -10.32
N THR A 102 33.70 -24.45 -10.57
CA THR A 102 32.81 -23.53 -9.86
C THR A 102 31.96 -22.80 -10.89
N ILE A 103 30.65 -22.71 -10.64
CA ILE A 103 29.77 -21.85 -11.41
C ILE A 103 29.00 -20.94 -10.46
N GLU A 104 28.84 -19.68 -10.86
CA GLU A 104 27.95 -18.74 -10.18
C GLU A 104 26.90 -18.26 -11.17
N LEU A 105 25.65 -18.25 -10.71
CA LEU A 105 24.48 -17.94 -11.52
C LEU A 105 23.64 -16.87 -10.84
N PHE A 106 23.21 -15.89 -11.61
CA PHE A 106 22.19 -14.92 -11.21
C PHE A 106 20.84 -15.37 -11.75
N ILE A 107 19.86 -15.51 -10.86
CA ILE A 107 18.50 -15.95 -11.17
C ILE A 107 17.57 -14.77 -10.94
N GLN A 108 16.95 -14.28 -12.01
CA GLN A 108 16.02 -13.17 -12.01
C GLN A 108 14.59 -13.68 -12.26
N PRO A 109 13.68 -13.63 -11.26
CA PRO A 109 12.27 -13.94 -11.50
C PRO A 109 11.59 -12.79 -12.22
N THR A 110 10.62 -13.14 -13.07
CA THR A 110 9.66 -12.26 -13.73
C THR A 110 8.27 -12.73 -13.33
N LEU A 111 7.51 -11.84 -12.68
CA LEU A 111 6.17 -12.11 -12.21
C LEU A 111 5.16 -11.20 -12.93
N PRO A 112 3.91 -11.66 -13.13
CA PRO A 112 2.88 -10.80 -13.66
C PRO A 112 2.67 -9.58 -12.75
N PRO A 113 2.41 -8.38 -13.31
CA PRO A 113 2.16 -7.19 -12.53
C PRO A 113 0.92 -7.39 -11.65
N PRO A 114 0.96 -6.98 -10.37
CA PRO A 114 -0.18 -7.15 -9.49
C PRO A 114 -1.37 -6.33 -10.00
N VAL A 115 -2.53 -6.96 -10.02
CA VAL A 115 -3.78 -6.31 -10.41
C VAL A 115 -4.28 -5.45 -9.27
N VAL A 116 -4.53 -4.18 -9.57
CA VAL A 116 -5.18 -3.23 -8.67
C VAL A 116 -6.55 -2.88 -9.24
N LEU A 117 -7.58 -3.01 -8.41
CA LEU A 117 -8.95 -2.65 -8.79
C LEU A 117 -9.34 -1.31 -8.15
N VAL A 118 -9.65 -0.31 -8.96
CA VAL A 118 -10.15 1.00 -8.51
C VAL A 118 -11.67 1.04 -8.59
N LEU A 119 -12.34 1.33 -7.47
CA LEU A 119 -13.79 1.45 -7.40
C LEU A 119 -14.22 2.92 -7.39
N GLY A 120 -15.10 3.29 -8.32
CA GLY A 120 -15.64 4.64 -8.49
C GLY A 120 -15.17 5.33 -9.76
N ALA A 121 -15.90 6.38 -10.14
CA ALA A 121 -15.62 7.20 -11.33
C ALA A 121 -15.46 8.69 -10.99
N THR A 122 -15.09 8.99 -9.74
CA THR A 122 -14.81 10.36 -9.28
C THR A 122 -13.54 10.89 -9.96
N PRO A 123 -13.31 12.22 -10.01
CA PRO A 123 -12.04 12.76 -10.49
C PRO A 123 -10.82 12.13 -9.78
N THR A 124 -10.92 11.85 -8.48
CA THR A 124 -9.86 11.15 -7.73
C THR A 124 -9.63 9.73 -8.24
N ALA A 125 -10.69 8.98 -8.53
CA ALA A 125 -10.59 7.62 -9.06
C ALA A 125 -9.93 7.59 -10.45
N LEU A 126 -10.28 8.55 -11.32
CA LEU A 126 -9.69 8.68 -12.65
C LEU A 126 -8.20 9.00 -12.57
N GLU A 127 -7.81 9.98 -11.74
CA GLU A 127 -6.41 10.33 -11.52
C GLU A 127 -5.63 9.17 -10.87
N ALA A 128 -6.25 8.44 -9.94
CA ALA A 128 -5.64 7.28 -9.31
C ALA A 128 -5.36 6.16 -10.33
N CYS A 129 -6.27 5.93 -11.28
CA CYS A 129 -6.04 4.97 -12.37
C CYS A 129 -4.81 5.35 -13.21
N VAL A 130 -4.73 6.62 -13.64
CA VAL A 130 -3.63 7.12 -14.47
C VAL A 130 -2.29 7.04 -13.72
N LEU A 131 -2.26 7.47 -12.46
CA LEU A 131 -1.05 7.44 -11.63
C LEU A 131 -0.62 5.99 -11.35
N ALA A 132 -1.54 5.10 -11.02
CA ALA A 132 -1.24 3.70 -10.76
C ALA A 132 -0.66 3.00 -12.00
N GLN A 133 -1.19 3.24 -13.20
CA GLN A 133 -0.62 2.72 -14.45
C GLN A 133 0.83 3.22 -14.66
N ARG A 134 1.10 4.50 -14.39
CA ARG A 134 2.46 5.07 -14.47
C ARG A 134 3.43 4.47 -13.45
N MET A 135 2.93 3.91 -12.35
CA MET A 135 3.72 3.18 -11.35
C MET A 135 3.92 1.69 -11.70
N GLY A 136 3.51 1.27 -12.91
CA GLY A 136 3.65 -0.10 -13.40
C GLY A 136 2.65 -1.09 -12.79
N LEU A 137 1.52 -0.61 -12.26
CA LEU A 137 0.45 -1.46 -11.76
C LEU A 137 -0.50 -1.84 -12.89
N SER A 138 -1.00 -3.09 -12.87
CA SER A 138 -2.06 -3.51 -13.79
C SER A 138 -3.41 -3.05 -13.24
N VAL A 139 -3.97 -1.98 -13.80
CA VAL A 139 -5.17 -1.34 -13.24
C VAL A 139 -6.43 -1.82 -13.94
N ALA A 140 -7.37 -2.36 -13.17
CA ALA A 140 -8.76 -2.50 -13.57
C ALA A 140 -9.61 -1.49 -12.80
N ALA A 141 -10.80 -1.17 -13.31
CA ALA A 141 -11.72 -0.29 -12.60
C ALA A 141 -13.15 -0.82 -12.60
N ALA A 142 -13.93 -0.43 -11.60
CA ALA A 142 -15.36 -0.70 -11.56
C ALA A 142 -16.14 0.50 -11.04
N ALA A 143 -17.27 0.82 -11.66
CA ALA A 143 -18.13 1.92 -11.24
C ALA A 143 -19.54 1.75 -11.78
N LYS A 144 -20.52 2.44 -11.18
CA LYS A 144 -21.89 2.52 -11.70
C LYS A 144 -21.95 3.25 -13.05
N VAL A 145 -21.08 4.25 -13.24
CA VAL A 145 -20.93 4.98 -14.50
C VAL A 145 -19.51 4.77 -15.01
N THR A 146 -19.36 4.03 -16.11
CA THR A 146 -18.06 3.56 -16.61
C THR A 146 -17.48 4.39 -17.75
N VAL A 147 -18.28 5.27 -18.38
CA VAL A 147 -17.86 6.06 -19.55
C VAL A 147 -16.53 6.81 -19.33
N PRO A 148 -16.30 7.51 -18.20
CA PRO A 148 -15.03 8.19 -17.97
C PRO A 148 -13.84 7.24 -17.81
N LEU A 149 -14.05 6.04 -17.26
CA LEU A 149 -13.02 5.02 -17.06
C LEU A 149 -12.63 4.33 -18.37
N ALA A 150 -13.61 4.08 -19.25
CA ALA A 150 -13.38 3.47 -20.55
C ALA A 150 -12.43 4.30 -21.44
N ALA A 151 -12.42 5.62 -21.27
CA ALA A 151 -11.53 6.53 -21.99
C ALA A 151 -10.05 6.44 -21.56
N LEU A 152 -9.73 5.75 -20.47
CA LEU A 152 -8.37 5.64 -19.92
C LEU A 152 -7.56 4.47 -20.51
N GLY A 153 -8.14 3.65 -21.38
CA GLY A 153 -7.45 2.50 -21.97
C GLY A 153 -7.08 1.42 -20.94
N LEU A 154 -7.91 1.23 -19.92
CA LEU A 154 -7.71 0.18 -18.93
C LEU A 154 -7.95 -1.20 -19.55
N PRO A 155 -7.19 -2.25 -19.16
CA PRO A 155 -7.40 -3.62 -19.63
C PRO A 155 -8.79 -4.16 -19.29
N ARG A 156 -9.43 -3.67 -18.22
CA ARG A 156 -10.77 -4.08 -17.82
C ARG A 156 -11.50 -2.97 -17.06
N VAL A 157 -12.75 -2.71 -17.47
CA VAL A 157 -13.70 -1.84 -16.79
C VAL A 157 -14.99 -2.61 -16.53
N ILE A 158 -15.45 -2.65 -15.29
CA ILE A 158 -16.62 -3.41 -14.83
C ILE A 158 -17.74 -2.41 -14.49
N GLU A 159 -18.95 -2.69 -14.93
CA GLU A 159 -20.14 -1.91 -14.54
C GLU A 159 -20.67 -2.41 -13.19
N GLY A 160 -20.87 -1.47 -12.25
CA GLY A 160 -21.34 -1.77 -10.90
C GLY A 160 -20.26 -2.37 -9.98
N PHE A 161 -20.70 -2.93 -8.86
CA PHE A 161 -19.85 -3.53 -7.83
C PHE A 161 -20.26 -4.98 -7.58
N ASP A 162 -19.77 -5.88 -8.42
CA ASP A 162 -20.07 -7.32 -8.40
C ASP A 162 -18.89 -8.11 -7.79
N ASP A 163 -19.14 -8.76 -6.65
CA ASP A 163 -18.13 -9.54 -5.93
C ASP A 163 -17.68 -10.80 -6.69
N ALA A 164 -18.56 -11.41 -7.49
CA ALA A 164 -18.19 -12.53 -8.37
C ALA A 164 -17.25 -12.08 -9.49
N ALA A 165 -17.51 -10.90 -10.08
CA ALA A 165 -16.62 -10.31 -11.07
C ALA A 165 -15.24 -9.98 -10.47
N PHE A 166 -15.20 -9.53 -9.21
CA PHE A 166 -13.95 -9.24 -8.50
C PHE A 166 -13.20 -10.52 -8.13
N ALA A 167 -13.90 -11.59 -7.75
CA ALA A 167 -13.29 -12.90 -7.51
C ALA A 167 -12.63 -13.46 -8.77
N LEU A 168 -13.28 -13.34 -9.94
CA LEU A 168 -12.71 -13.76 -11.22
C LEU A 168 -11.51 -12.90 -11.64
N LEU A 169 -11.55 -11.60 -11.35
CA LEU A 169 -10.43 -10.70 -11.61
C LEU A 169 -9.21 -11.01 -10.73
N GLY A 170 -9.44 -11.42 -9.49
CA GLY A 170 -8.39 -11.71 -8.51
C GLY A 170 -7.46 -10.52 -8.22
N PRO A 171 -7.99 -9.32 -7.90
CA PRO A 171 -7.14 -8.17 -7.60
C PRO A 171 -6.31 -8.43 -6.34
N GLN A 172 -5.04 -8.03 -6.34
CA GLN A 172 -4.19 -8.08 -5.15
C GLN A 172 -4.55 -6.96 -4.17
N LEU A 173 -4.88 -5.78 -4.70
CA LEU A 173 -5.25 -4.59 -3.94
C LEU A 173 -6.52 -3.96 -4.52
N VAL A 174 -7.34 -3.36 -3.66
CA VAL A 174 -8.52 -2.59 -4.07
C VAL A 174 -8.42 -1.17 -3.53
N LEU A 175 -8.70 -0.17 -4.36
CA LEU A 175 -8.84 1.23 -3.95
C LEU A 175 -10.29 1.70 -4.12
N VAL A 176 -10.97 1.99 -3.01
CA VAL A 176 -12.33 2.54 -2.99
C VAL A 176 -12.26 4.06 -3.04
N ALA A 177 -12.57 4.63 -4.20
CA ALA A 177 -12.53 6.07 -4.49
C ALA A 177 -13.90 6.60 -4.98
N THR A 178 -14.98 6.06 -4.43
CA THR A 178 -16.38 6.42 -4.72
C THR A 178 -16.81 7.76 -4.13
N GLN A 179 -16.20 8.19 -3.02
CA GLN A 179 -16.41 9.48 -2.34
C GLN A 179 -17.90 9.88 -2.14
N GLY A 180 -18.78 8.94 -1.81
CA GLY A 180 -20.21 9.18 -1.56
C GLY A 180 -21.14 8.54 -2.58
N ASP A 181 -20.64 8.14 -3.75
CA ASP A 181 -21.42 7.43 -4.76
C ASP A 181 -21.37 5.91 -4.55
N GLY A 182 -22.20 5.41 -3.63
CA GLY A 182 -22.31 3.98 -3.35
C GLY A 182 -21.19 3.39 -2.48
N ASP A 183 -20.63 4.17 -1.54
CA ASP A 183 -19.51 3.71 -0.69
C ASP A 183 -19.77 2.39 0.03
N GLU A 184 -20.97 2.17 0.57
CA GLU A 184 -21.29 0.93 1.30
C GLU A 184 -21.30 -0.29 0.37
N GLU A 185 -21.87 -0.15 -0.83
CA GLU A 185 -21.93 -1.21 -1.84
C GLU A 185 -20.54 -1.54 -2.38
N ALA A 186 -19.76 -0.51 -2.75
CA ALA A 186 -18.40 -0.66 -3.25
C ALA A 186 -17.48 -1.27 -2.19
N LEU A 187 -17.56 -0.80 -0.94
CA LEU A 187 -16.74 -1.32 0.14
C LEU A 187 -17.12 -2.77 0.47
N GLU A 188 -18.41 -3.12 0.50
CA GLU A 188 -18.84 -4.50 0.74
C GLU A 188 -18.28 -5.45 -0.31
N ALA A 189 -18.42 -5.10 -1.60
CA ALA A 189 -17.86 -5.90 -2.69
C ALA A 189 -16.32 -6.00 -2.60
N ALA A 190 -15.64 -4.90 -2.24
CA ALA A 190 -14.19 -4.91 -2.01
C ALA A 190 -13.78 -5.84 -0.86
N MET A 191 -14.50 -5.79 0.28
CA MET A 191 -14.20 -6.62 1.44
C MET A 191 -14.52 -8.10 1.20
N ARG A 192 -15.45 -8.43 0.29
CA ARG A 192 -15.73 -9.82 -0.12
C ARG A 192 -14.78 -10.35 -1.19
N SER A 193 -14.06 -9.46 -1.87
CA SER A 193 -13.06 -9.84 -2.86
C SER A 193 -11.85 -10.56 -2.24
N PRO A 194 -11.07 -11.31 -3.03
CA PRO A 194 -9.85 -11.98 -2.57
C PRO A 194 -8.66 -11.02 -2.31
N ALA A 195 -8.85 -9.71 -2.46
CA ALA A 195 -7.76 -8.75 -2.32
C ALA A 195 -7.11 -8.79 -0.93
N ALA A 196 -5.77 -8.80 -0.92
CA ALA A 196 -4.98 -8.82 0.31
C ALA A 196 -5.23 -7.58 1.17
N ALA A 197 -5.42 -6.41 0.53
CA ALA A 197 -5.75 -5.17 1.22
C ALA A 197 -6.76 -4.31 0.43
N VAL A 198 -7.56 -3.54 1.18
CA VAL A 198 -8.54 -2.58 0.66
C VAL A 198 -8.20 -1.20 1.21
N LEU A 199 -8.03 -0.23 0.33
CA LEU A 199 -7.77 1.16 0.71
C LEU A 199 -9.02 1.99 0.43
N LEU A 200 -9.40 2.88 1.34
CA LEU A 200 -10.60 3.70 1.20
C LEU A 200 -10.25 5.20 1.25
N VAL A 201 -10.62 5.91 0.18
CA VAL A 201 -10.52 7.37 0.10
C VAL A 201 -11.67 7.98 0.90
N ALA A 202 -11.47 8.07 2.22
CA ALA A 202 -12.39 8.69 3.16
C ALA A 202 -11.66 9.24 4.38
N SER A 203 -12.31 10.16 5.10
CA SER A 203 -11.85 10.56 6.43
C SER A 203 -11.99 9.41 7.42
N GLN A 204 -11.20 9.44 8.51
CA GLN A 204 -11.27 8.43 9.58
C GLN A 204 -12.70 8.26 10.10
N ARG A 205 -13.38 9.38 10.41
CA ARG A 205 -14.76 9.38 10.89
C ARG A 205 -15.74 8.69 9.92
N LYS A 206 -15.56 8.86 8.61
CA LYS A 206 -16.42 8.21 7.61
C LYS A 206 -16.08 6.72 7.50
N ALA A 207 -14.79 6.37 7.54
CA ALA A 207 -14.34 4.99 7.53
C ALA A 207 -14.85 4.20 8.74
N ASP A 208 -14.89 4.79 9.93
CA ASP A 208 -15.36 4.10 11.14
C ASP A 208 -16.86 3.75 11.05
N LYS A 209 -17.68 4.67 10.54
CA LYS A 209 -19.10 4.40 10.23
C LYS A 209 -19.26 3.28 9.21
N LEU A 210 -18.44 3.29 8.16
CA LEU A 210 -18.46 2.25 7.14
C LEU A 210 -18.01 0.89 7.71
N ARG A 211 -17.03 0.85 8.62
CA ARG A 211 -16.65 -0.38 9.34
C ARG A 211 -17.82 -0.94 10.15
N GLU A 212 -18.56 -0.09 10.85
CA GLU A 212 -19.76 -0.50 11.58
C GLU A 212 -20.83 -1.08 10.64
N ALA A 213 -21.09 -0.42 9.51
CA ALA A 213 -22.01 -0.92 8.49
C ALA A 213 -21.55 -2.28 7.93
N MET A 214 -20.26 -2.46 7.65
CA MET A 214 -19.72 -3.72 7.16
C MET A 214 -19.83 -4.86 8.18
N ARG A 215 -19.64 -4.58 9.48
CA ARG A 215 -19.89 -5.58 10.54
C ARG A 215 -21.35 -5.99 10.57
N ALA A 216 -22.28 -5.04 10.46
CA ALA A 216 -23.71 -5.32 10.43
C ALA A 216 -24.11 -6.17 9.21
N ARG A 217 -23.35 -6.08 8.10
CA ARG A 217 -23.50 -6.89 6.88
C ARG A 217 -22.71 -8.21 6.90
N GLY A 218 -22.15 -8.60 8.05
CA GLY A 218 -21.50 -9.89 8.23
C GLY A 218 -20.05 -9.97 7.77
N ILE A 219 -19.38 -8.84 7.49
CA ILE A 219 -17.93 -8.86 7.24
C ILE A 219 -17.19 -9.11 8.56
N ALA A 220 -16.39 -10.17 8.59
CA ALA A 220 -15.65 -10.60 9.77
C ALA A 220 -14.65 -9.52 10.26
N PRO A 221 -14.43 -9.38 11.58
CA PRO A 221 -13.46 -8.43 12.13
C PRO A 221 -12.05 -8.59 11.58
N GLU A 222 -11.61 -9.82 11.36
CA GLU A 222 -10.29 -10.16 10.80
C GLU A 222 -10.19 -9.65 9.36
N ARG A 223 -11.29 -9.75 8.59
CA ARG A 223 -11.32 -9.21 7.23
C ARG A 223 -11.27 -7.68 7.25
N LEU A 224 -11.95 -7.03 8.18
CA LEU A 224 -11.91 -5.57 8.34
C LEU A 224 -10.52 -5.03 8.72
N ALA A 225 -9.63 -5.87 9.26
CA ALA A 225 -8.23 -5.47 9.50
C ALA A 225 -7.48 -5.16 8.20
N ALA A 226 -7.92 -5.70 7.07
CA ALA A 226 -7.37 -5.40 5.74
C ALA A 226 -7.84 -4.04 5.17
N LEU A 227 -8.73 -3.31 5.87
CA LEU A 227 -9.22 -2.01 5.44
C LEU A 227 -8.34 -0.86 5.96
N HIS A 228 -7.61 -0.24 5.03
CA HIS A 228 -6.79 0.94 5.26
C HIS A 228 -7.56 2.21 4.91
N ALA A 229 -7.80 3.06 5.90
CA ALA A 229 -8.46 4.33 5.72
C ALA A 229 -7.86 5.33 6.73
N PRO A 230 -7.42 6.53 6.29
CA PRO A 230 -7.36 7.02 4.90
C PRO A 230 -6.46 6.17 3.97
N ALA A 231 -6.71 6.20 2.66
CA ALA A 231 -6.08 5.33 1.65
C ALA A 231 -4.55 5.47 1.45
N GLY A 232 -3.85 6.28 2.22
CA GLY A 232 -2.42 6.50 2.05
C GLY A 232 -1.82 7.48 3.05
N PRO A 233 -0.51 7.78 2.92
CA PRO A 233 0.17 8.70 3.82
C PRO A 233 -0.44 10.10 3.78
N CYS A 234 -0.38 10.79 4.92
CA CYS A 234 -0.84 12.17 5.02
C CYS A 234 0.12 13.11 4.29
N ILE A 235 -0.33 13.66 3.16
CA ILE A 235 0.42 14.65 2.37
C ILE A 235 -0.29 16.01 2.31
N HIS A 236 -1.27 16.24 3.20
CA HIS A 236 -2.10 17.44 3.23
C HIS A 236 -2.83 17.76 1.91
N ALA A 237 -3.24 16.72 1.19
CA ALA A 237 -3.93 16.82 -0.10
C ALA A 237 -5.25 17.60 -0.02
N ARG A 238 -5.53 18.39 -1.07
CA ARG A 238 -6.74 19.22 -1.23
C ARG A 238 -7.43 18.97 -2.57
N THR A 239 -6.66 18.70 -3.63
CA THR A 239 -7.20 18.46 -4.98
C THR A 239 -7.39 16.97 -5.26
N PRO A 240 -8.24 16.57 -6.22
CA PRO A 240 -8.36 15.17 -6.63
C PRO A 240 -7.03 14.53 -7.04
N GLN A 241 -6.15 15.30 -7.71
CA GLN A 241 -4.82 14.86 -8.13
C GLN A 241 -3.92 14.57 -6.93
N GLU A 242 -3.91 15.46 -5.93
CA GLU A 242 -3.15 15.27 -4.69
C GLU A 242 -3.72 14.10 -3.88
N ILE A 243 -5.04 13.97 -3.78
CA ILE A 243 -5.67 12.85 -3.05
C ILE A 243 -5.32 11.53 -3.75
N ALA A 244 -5.39 11.48 -5.08
CA ALA A 244 -5.00 10.33 -5.87
C ALA A 244 -3.52 9.98 -5.69
N LEU A 245 -2.63 10.98 -5.66
CA LEU A 245 -1.21 10.77 -5.37
C LEU A 245 -1.00 10.12 -3.99
N GLY A 246 -1.69 10.61 -2.95
CA GLY A 246 -1.65 10.00 -1.62
C GLY A 246 -2.16 8.57 -1.62
N ALA A 247 -3.29 8.30 -2.27
CA ALA A 247 -3.87 6.96 -2.37
C ALA A 247 -2.96 5.98 -3.14
N VAL A 248 -2.35 6.41 -4.25
CA VAL A 248 -1.41 5.59 -5.02
C VAL A 248 -0.11 5.35 -4.25
N ALA A 249 0.36 6.32 -3.45
CA ALA A 249 1.46 6.07 -2.52
C ALA A 249 1.11 4.97 -1.51
N GLY A 250 -0.13 4.94 -1.02
CA GLY A 250 -0.64 3.85 -0.18
C GLY A 250 -0.66 2.49 -0.89
N LEU A 251 -1.13 2.44 -2.15
CA LEU A 251 -1.09 1.23 -2.98
C LEU A 251 0.33 0.70 -3.16
N VAL A 252 1.28 1.57 -3.52
CA VAL A 252 2.68 1.20 -3.71
C VAL A 252 3.30 0.68 -2.41
N MET A 253 3.02 1.34 -1.29
CA MET A 253 3.50 0.91 0.03
C MET A 253 3.00 -0.50 0.38
N LEU A 254 1.69 -0.76 0.26
CA LEU A 254 1.13 -2.08 0.57
C LEU A 254 1.62 -3.16 -0.40
N ARG A 255 1.77 -2.85 -1.70
CA ARG A 255 2.41 -3.77 -2.64
C ARG A 255 3.80 -4.20 -2.15
N ARG A 256 4.63 -3.24 -1.73
CA ARG A 256 5.99 -3.54 -1.25
C ARG A 256 6.00 -4.37 0.03
N LEU A 257 5.08 -4.12 0.95
CA LEU A 257 4.94 -4.92 2.17
C LEU A 257 4.54 -6.36 1.84
N LEU A 258 3.56 -6.56 0.96
CA LEU A 258 3.15 -7.90 0.50
C LEU A 258 4.28 -8.66 -0.22
N GLU A 259 5.06 -7.95 -1.05
CA GLU A 259 6.24 -8.52 -1.69
C GLU A 259 7.31 -8.97 -0.67
N GLN A 260 7.51 -8.20 0.41
CA GLN A 260 8.44 -8.53 1.49
C GLN A 260 7.95 -9.71 2.34
N GLU A 261 6.66 -9.73 2.69
CA GLU A 261 6.04 -10.84 3.43
C GLU A 261 6.15 -12.15 2.64
N ARG A 262 5.80 -12.14 1.35
CA ARG A 262 5.95 -13.31 0.48
C ARG A 262 7.40 -13.79 0.40
N ALA A 263 8.37 -12.87 0.37
CA ALA A 263 9.79 -13.23 0.38
C ALA A 263 10.23 -13.86 1.71
N ALA A 264 9.73 -13.34 2.85
CA ALA A 264 10.01 -13.88 4.18
C ALA A 264 9.42 -15.28 4.38
N GLU A 265 8.19 -15.52 3.92
CA GLU A 265 7.53 -16.83 4.01
C GLU A 265 8.31 -17.93 3.28
N VAL A 266 8.81 -17.65 2.07
CA VAL A 266 9.54 -18.62 1.25
C VAL A 266 10.95 -18.90 1.80
N SER A 267 11.57 -17.91 2.45
CA SER A 267 12.92 -18.06 3.05
C SER A 267 12.91 -18.77 4.42
N GLY A 268 11.74 -19.05 5.00
CA GLY A 268 11.63 -19.67 6.32
C GLY A 268 12.13 -18.79 7.47
N ALA A 269 12.39 -17.50 7.19
CA ALA A 269 12.69 -16.52 8.22
C ALA A 269 11.40 -16.23 8.99
N GLY A 270 11.26 -16.84 10.18
CA GLY A 270 10.10 -16.68 11.05
C GLY A 270 9.72 -15.21 11.23
N THR A 271 8.41 -14.96 11.26
CA THR A 271 7.76 -13.65 11.39
C THR A 271 8.46 -12.77 12.43
N ALA A 272 9.36 -11.91 11.96
CA ALA A 272 9.92 -10.83 12.75
C ALA A 272 8.81 -9.78 12.93
N ASP A 273 8.29 -9.75 14.16
CA ASP A 273 7.58 -8.68 14.86
C ASP A 273 6.73 -7.71 14.01
N LYS A 274 5.40 -7.83 14.19
CA LYS A 274 4.31 -6.90 13.79
C LYS A 274 4.61 -5.97 12.61
N LEU A 275 3.90 -6.21 11.49
CA LEU A 275 3.75 -5.26 10.38
C LEU A 275 3.75 -3.81 10.90
N PRO A 276 4.51 -2.90 10.30
CA PRO A 276 4.43 -1.50 10.65
C PRO A 276 2.99 -1.04 10.47
N VAL A 277 2.34 -0.70 11.59
CA VAL A 277 1.04 -0.06 11.58
C VAL A 277 1.20 1.20 10.75
N VAL A 278 0.49 1.25 9.62
CA VAL A 278 0.30 2.49 8.88
C VAL A 278 -0.29 3.47 9.88
N ARG A 279 0.51 4.43 10.36
CA ARG A 279 -0.01 5.46 11.27
C ARG A 279 -1.13 6.14 10.51
N PRO A 280 -2.40 6.00 10.95
CA PRO A 280 -3.45 6.83 10.42
C PRO A 280 -3.03 8.27 10.67
N CYS A 281 -3.52 9.17 9.85
CA CYS A 281 -3.56 10.57 10.24
C CYS A 281 -4.35 10.64 11.56
N GLU A 282 -3.64 10.60 12.69
CA GLU A 282 -3.80 11.71 13.61
C GLU A 282 -3.64 12.93 12.70
N SER A 283 -4.77 13.62 12.47
CA SER A 283 -4.68 15.05 12.21
C SER A 283 -3.64 15.59 13.17
N MET A 284 -3.01 16.72 12.85
CA MET A 284 -2.55 17.53 13.97
C MET A 284 -3.77 17.71 14.91
N ALA A 285 -3.89 16.88 15.95
CA ALA A 285 -3.92 17.39 17.30
C ALA A 285 -2.84 18.46 17.23
N SER A 286 -3.36 19.67 17.04
CA SER A 286 -2.77 20.90 17.51
C SER A 286 -1.38 20.64 18.05
N VAL A 287 -0.36 21.22 17.41
CA VAL A 287 0.77 21.72 18.18
C VAL A 287 0.19 22.16 19.52
N ASP A 288 0.63 21.56 20.63
CA ASP A 288 0.21 21.88 21.99
C ASP A 288 0.58 23.35 22.26
N LEU A 289 -0.14 24.25 21.61
CA LEU A 289 -0.40 25.59 22.05
C LEU A 289 -1.43 25.35 23.13
N MET A 290 -0.94 25.26 24.36
CA MET A 290 -1.79 25.37 25.55
C MET A 290 -2.86 26.43 25.24
N PRO A 291 -4.15 26.06 25.19
CA PRO A 291 -5.18 27.03 24.88
C PRO A 291 -5.09 28.13 25.93
N VAL A 292 -4.83 29.36 25.50
CA VAL A 292 -4.86 30.51 26.41
C VAL A 292 -6.32 30.65 26.82
N ARG A 293 -6.64 30.13 28.01
CA ARG A 293 -7.99 30.18 28.56
C ARG A 293 -8.21 31.53 29.21
N TYR A 294 -9.37 32.12 28.94
CA TYR A 294 -9.81 33.38 29.52
C TYR A 294 -11.02 33.13 30.42
N VAL A 295 -10.99 33.65 31.65
CA VAL A 295 -12.11 33.52 32.59
C VAL A 295 -13.11 34.64 32.33
N ASN A 296 -14.35 34.28 31.96
CA ASN A 296 -15.41 35.25 31.76
C ASN A 296 -15.68 36.04 33.06
N PRO A 297 -15.56 37.39 33.06
CA PRO A 297 -15.72 38.20 34.26
C PRO A 297 -17.16 38.19 34.82
N VAL A 298 -18.16 37.82 34.02
CA VAL A 298 -19.57 37.77 34.43
C VAL A 298 -19.90 36.45 35.11
N CYS A 299 -19.67 35.32 34.44
CA CYS A 299 -20.08 34.01 34.93
C CYS A 299 -18.95 33.16 35.53
N GLY A 300 -17.68 33.52 35.32
CA GLY A 300 -16.52 32.74 35.77
C GLY A 300 -16.19 31.51 34.92
N MET A 301 -16.88 31.30 33.80
CA MET A 301 -16.61 30.18 32.90
C MET A 301 -15.32 30.42 32.10
N GLU A 302 -14.48 29.39 31.99
CA GLU A 302 -13.30 29.41 31.13
C GLU A 302 -13.70 29.34 29.65
N ILE A 303 -13.13 30.22 28.85
CA ILE A 303 -13.37 30.34 27.41
C ILE A 303 -12.04 30.16 26.70
N ASP A 304 -12.05 29.34 25.66
CA ASP A 304 -10.94 29.28 24.71
C ASP A 304 -10.96 30.52 23.81
N ILE A 305 -9.90 31.34 23.90
CA ILE A 305 -9.75 32.57 23.12
C ILE A 305 -9.79 32.28 21.60
N ALA A 306 -9.31 31.12 21.15
CA ALA A 306 -9.23 30.78 19.73
C ALA A 306 -10.62 30.56 19.09
N SER A 307 -11.62 30.18 19.89
CA SER A 307 -12.99 29.88 19.43
C SER A 307 -14.04 30.86 19.94
N ALA A 308 -13.64 31.92 20.65
CA ALA A 308 -14.55 32.86 21.28
C ALA A 308 -15.34 33.69 20.25
N LYS A 309 -16.67 33.55 20.26
CA LYS A 309 -17.61 34.26 19.37
C LYS A 309 -17.99 35.66 19.88
N TYR A 310 -17.94 35.88 21.19
CA TYR A 310 -18.42 37.12 21.83
C TYR A 310 -17.25 37.82 22.51
N VAL A 311 -16.81 38.94 21.93
CA VAL A 311 -15.61 39.68 22.35
C VAL A 311 -15.94 41.18 22.48
N VAL A 312 -15.40 41.83 23.51
CA VAL A 312 -15.49 43.30 23.72
C VAL A 312 -14.11 43.85 24.02
N ASP A 313 -13.73 44.95 23.37
CA ASP A 313 -12.55 45.74 23.72
C ASP A 313 -12.93 46.79 24.78
N TYR A 314 -12.34 46.71 25.98
CA TYR A 314 -12.60 47.64 27.09
C TYR A 314 -11.29 48.03 27.79
N GLY A 315 -11.02 49.33 27.92
CA GLY A 315 -9.81 49.82 28.60
C GLY A 315 -8.48 49.37 27.97
N GLY A 316 -8.47 49.03 26.67
CA GLY A 316 -7.31 48.52 25.96
C GLY A 316 -7.07 47.01 26.11
N GLN A 317 -8.00 46.27 26.73
CA GLN A 317 -7.95 44.81 26.87
C GLN A 317 -9.14 44.16 26.16
N ARG A 318 -8.90 43.00 25.52
CA ARG A 318 -9.95 42.15 24.95
C ARG A 318 -10.54 41.25 26.03
N LEU A 319 -11.85 41.34 26.19
CA LEU A 319 -12.63 40.54 27.13
C LEU A 319 -13.50 39.55 26.34
N TYR A 320 -13.55 38.31 26.79
CA TYR A 320 -14.22 37.20 26.09
C TYR A 320 -15.41 36.68 26.91
N PHE A 321 -16.53 36.38 26.22
CA PHE A 321 -17.79 35.97 26.85
C PHE A 321 -18.32 34.65 26.29
N CYS A 322 -18.91 33.82 27.16
CA CYS A 322 -19.38 32.48 26.82
C CYS A 322 -20.69 32.51 26.02
N CYS A 323 -21.44 33.61 26.12
CA CYS A 323 -22.70 33.81 25.41
C CYS A 323 -22.99 35.31 25.24
N ASP A 324 -23.91 35.62 24.33
CA ASP A 324 -24.39 36.99 24.08
C ASP A 324 -24.96 37.65 25.35
N GLY A 325 -25.63 36.88 26.20
CA GLY A 325 -26.17 37.36 27.47
C GLY A 325 -25.09 37.89 28.43
N CYS A 326 -23.96 37.17 28.57
CA CYS A 326 -22.84 37.65 29.41
C CYS A 326 -22.19 38.91 28.82
N LYS A 327 -22.09 39.00 27.49
CA LYS A 327 -21.57 40.19 26.81
C LYS A 327 -22.45 41.42 27.11
N VAL A 328 -23.76 41.29 26.91
CA VAL A 328 -24.72 42.38 27.15
C VAL A 328 -24.74 42.80 28.62
N GLU A 329 -24.67 41.83 29.53
CA GLU A 329 -24.64 42.09 30.97
C GLU A 329 -23.36 42.84 31.39
N PHE A 330 -22.20 42.48 30.80
CA PHE A 330 -20.95 43.20 31.00
C PHE A 330 -21.03 44.63 30.44
N GLU A 331 -21.56 44.83 29.23
CA GLU A 331 -21.70 46.14 28.59
C GLU A 331 -22.59 47.11 29.40
N ARG A 332 -23.54 46.58 30.18
CA ARG A 332 -24.41 47.37 31.07
C ARG A 332 -23.71 47.86 32.34
N GLU A 333 -22.93 47.00 33.00
CA GLU A 333 -22.25 47.33 34.25
C GLU A 333 -20.76 46.90 34.27
N PRO A 334 -19.89 47.46 33.41
CA PRO A 334 -18.50 46.98 33.26
C PRO A 334 -17.69 47.02 34.56
N GLY A 335 -17.83 48.11 35.34
CA GLY A 335 -17.05 48.33 36.56
C GLY A 335 -17.32 47.29 37.66
N LYS A 336 -18.54 46.79 37.76
CA LYS A 336 -18.95 45.76 38.73
C LYS A 336 -18.27 44.42 38.43
N TYR A 337 -18.32 43.98 37.18
CA TYR A 337 -17.76 42.69 36.78
C TYR A 337 -16.23 42.70 36.75
N LEU A 338 -15.59 43.84 36.48
CA LEU A 338 -14.14 43.99 36.62
C LEU A 338 -13.69 43.93 38.09
N ALA A 339 -14.48 44.46 39.03
CA ALA A 339 -14.19 44.33 40.45
C ALA A 339 -14.31 42.87 40.93
N ILE A 340 -15.34 42.15 40.46
CA ILE A 340 -15.54 40.72 40.75
C ILE A 340 -14.40 39.88 40.17
N ALA A 341 -13.98 40.15 38.93
CA ALA A 341 -12.87 39.44 38.29
C ALA A 341 -11.55 39.62 39.05
N ARG A 342 -11.24 40.86 39.48
CA ARG A 342 -10.02 41.14 40.26
C ARG A 342 -9.99 40.38 41.60
N GLN A 343 -11.13 40.25 42.28
CA GLN A 343 -11.22 39.48 43.53
C GLN A 343 -10.93 37.98 43.33
N ARG A 344 -11.28 37.42 42.16
CA ARG A 344 -11.02 36.01 41.82
C ARG A 344 -9.57 35.73 41.46
N GLU A 345 -8.82 36.72 40.99
CA GLU A 345 -7.37 36.58 40.72
C GLU A 345 -6.52 36.66 41.99
N THR A 346 -7.07 37.16 43.11
CA THR A 346 -6.34 37.32 44.38
C THR A 346 -6.55 36.18 45.38
N THR A 347 -7.33 35.15 45.03
CA THR A 347 -7.65 33.98 45.86
C THR A 347 -7.08 32.71 45.21
#